data_AF-A0AAD6Y6Y6-F1
#
_entry.id   AF-A0AAD6Y6Y6-F1
#
_cell.length_a   1.000
_cell.length_b   1.000
_cell.length_c   1.000
_cell.angle_alpha   90.00
_cell.angle_beta   90.00
_cell.angle_gamma   90.00
#
_symmetry.space_group_name_H-M   'P 1'
#
loop_
_entity.id
_entity.type
_entity.pdbx_description
1 polymer ?
#
loop_
_entity_poly.entity_id
_entity_poly.type
_entity_poly.pdbx_seq_one_letter_code
_entity_poly.pdbx_strand_id
1 'polypeptide(L)'
;MSATSGIGVSSELSAEFSRAVEDRQTRFIKVSIQNESLIHDLSIPMRGTLEEDLLQLGSDEIIQDNTPTYLLAKLDDPPAEWLVIYYVPDTAKVREKMLYASSRASLLKSLGSSLFSDSIFATSRGDLTPEAYAAHRRHVNAPKPLSASEQETADARAAERQAGGLSAYQGSRSRTSPIGQTIGMAWAADLEDAVKSLGEGDESVLVILTIDMASETVVLHSTSATKADEVGAALPSDDACYAFFAWKHSPSRRDIVFIYSCPSSCPVKHRMVYASGFNAVFVAAKTLLAGSLTPLQSRKIETSTPSDIDEAFLRSELDLLTTSGSGTPTDSTGNDDEKKPFARPRGPKRR
;
A
#
# COMPACT_ATOMS: atom_id res chain seq x y z
N MET A 1 -16.75 -24.84 4.94
CA MET A 1 -17.92 -25.75 4.97
C MET A 1 -17.86 -26.49 6.30
N SER A 2 -18.63 -26.04 7.30
CA SER A 2 -18.71 -26.71 8.60
C SER A 2 -20.10 -27.36 8.71
N ALA A 3 -20.14 -28.66 9.02
CA ALA A 3 -21.32 -29.47 9.33
C ALA A 3 -22.59 -29.20 8.49
N THR A 4 -22.54 -29.33 7.17
CA THR A 4 -23.72 -29.17 6.29
C THR A 4 -24.57 -30.43 6.25
N SER A 5 -25.90 -30.31 6.32
CA SER A 5 -26.84 -31.44 6.27
C SER A 5 -26.90 -32.18 4.93
N GLY A 6 -26.45 -31.52 3.84
CA GLY A 6 -26.61 -32.03 2.47
C GLY A 6 -28.00 -31.77 1.88
N ILE A 7 -28.93 -31.16 2.63
CA ILE A 7 -30.27 -30.80 2.16
C ILE A 7 -30.16 -29.71 1.10
N GLY A 8 -30.77 -29.97 -0.06
CA GLY A 8 -30.81 -29.07 -1.21
C GLY A 8 -32.10 -28.25 -1.28
N VAL A 9 -32.08 -27.25 -2.17
CA VAL A 9 -33.26 -26.45 -2.54
C VAL A 9 -34.05 -27.18 -3.63
N SER A 10 -35.36 -27.28 -3.46
CA SER A 10 -36.24 -27.84 -4.49
C SER A 10 -36.28 -26.94 -5.73
N SER A 11 -36.52 -27.53 -6.90
CA SER A 11 -36.67 -26.77 -8.14
C SER A 11 -37.82 -25.78 -8.09
N GLU A 12 -38.90 -26.13 -7.38
CA GLU A 12 -40.06 -25.26 -7.16
C GLU A 12 -39.69 -24.02 -6.33
N LEU A 13 -38.97 -24.19 -5.22
CA LEU A 13 -38.51 -23.06 -4.41
C LEU A 13 -37.56 -22.15 -5.18
N SER A 14 -36.64 -22.74 -5.96
CA SER A 14 -35.74 -21.95 -6.80
C SER A 14 -36.50 -21.13 -7.85
N ALA A 15 -37.50 -21.72 -8.51
CA ALA A 15 -38.31 -21.04 -9.51
C ALA A 15 -39.15 -19.92 -8.90
N GLU A 16 -39.78 -20.16 -7.75
CA GLU A 16 -40.60 -19.16 -7.06
C GLU A 16 -39.76 -18.00 -6.54
N PHE A 17 -38.55 -18.28 -6.00
CA PHE A 17 -37.63 -17.23 -5.60
C PHE A 17 -37.19 -16.37 -6.80
N SER A 18 -36.83 -17.00 -7.94
CA SER A 18 -36.49 -16.25 -9.16
C SER A 18 -37.64 -15.35 -9.62
N ARG A 19 -38.89 -15.84 -9.59
CA ARG A 19 -40.06 -15.02 -9.93
C ARG A 19 -40.24 -13.84 -8.96
N ALA A 20 -40.08 -14.07 -7.67
CA ALA A 20 -40.22 -13.02 -6.65
C ALA A 20 -39.11 -11.95 -6.73
N VAL A 21 -37.92 -12.31 -7.19
CA VAL A 21 -36.84 -11.37 -7.48
C VAL A 21 -37.26 -10.40 -8.60
N GLU A 22 -37.94 -10.89 -9.64
CA GLU A 22 -38.37 -10.12 -10.81
C GLU A 22 -39.65 -9.28 -10.56
N ASP A 23 -40.70 -9.90 -10.01
CA ASP A 23 -42.07 -9.32 -9.97
C ASP A 23 -42.23 -8.21 -8.92
N ARG A 24 -41.36 -8.17 -7.90
CA ARG A 24 -41.41 -7.22 -6.76
C ARG A 24 -42.74 -7.18 -5.98
N GLN A 25 -43.69 -8.08 -6.24
CA GLN A 25 -44.97 -8.15 -5.53
C GLN A 25 -44.90 -9.00 -4.25
N THR A 26 -43.94 -9.92 -4.15
CA THR A 26 -43.81 -10.82 -3.00
C THR A 26 -42.91 -10.21 -1.94
N ARG A 27 -43.43 -10.05 -0.71
CA ARG A 27 -42.67 -9.58 0.45
C ARG A 27 -41.95 -10.71 1.16
N PHE A 28 -42.65 -11.79 1.49
CA PHE A 28 -42.08 -12.92 2.22
C PHE A 28 -42.25 -14.22 1.46
N ILE A 29 -41.21 -15.06 1.47
CA ILE A 29 -41.29 -16.46 1.08
C ILE A 29 -40.94 -17.31 2.30
N LYS A 30 -41.90 -18.10 2.76
CA LYS A 30 -41.71 -19.09 3.81
C LYS A 30 -41.14 -20.37 3.20
N VAL A 31 -40.05 -20.85 3.81
CA VAL A 31 -39.34 -22.05 3.39
C VAL A 31 -39.30 -23.03 4.55
N SER A 32 -39.75 -24.25 4.29
CA SER A 32 -39.72 -25.35 5.26
C SER A 32 -38.86 -26.51 4.75
N ILE A 33 -38.36 -27.33 5.67
CA ILE A 33 -37.68 -28.58 5.35
C ILE A 33 -38.68 -29.71 5.45
N GLN A 34 -38.97 -30.36 4.32
CA GLN A 34 -39.84 -31.54 4.24
C GLN A 34 -39.14 -32.62 3.43
N ASN A 35 -39.16 -33.87 3.91
CA ASN A 35 -38.56 -35.02 3.24
C ASN A 35 -37.12 -34.76 2.73
N GLU A 36 -36.28 -34.14 3.58
CA GLU A 36 -34.88 -33.81 3.28
C GLU A 36 -34.67 -32.85 2.09
N SER A 37 -35.69 -32.04 1.77
CA SER A 37 -35.61 -30.96 0.78
C SER A 37 -36.11 -29.64 1.38
N LEU A 38 -35.49 -28.53 0.99
CA LEU A 38 -36.01 -27.19 1.24
C LEU A 38 -37.10 -26.90 0.21
N ILE A 39 -38.32 -26.63 0.67
CA ILE A 39 -39.48 -26.40 -0.18
C ILE A 39 -40.09 -25.03 0.07
N HIS A 40 -40.79 -24.52 -0.93
CA HIS A 40 -41.69 -23.38 -0.78
C HIS A 40 -42.91 -23.81 0.05
N ASP A 41 -43.26 -23.03 1.08
CA ASP A 41 -44.44 -23.28 1.93
C ASP A 41 -45.52 -22.22 1.70
N LEU A 42 -45.15 -20.94 1.73
CA LEU A 42 -46.08 -19.83 1.58
C LEU A 42 -45.41 -18.60 0.97
N SER A 43 -46.09 -17.89 0.06
CA SER A 43 -45.70 -16.55 -0.42
C SER A 43 -46.67 -15.50 0.13
N ILE A 44 -46.15 -14.41 0.68
CA ILE A 44 -46.93 -13.30 1.23
C ILE A 44 -46.68 -12.06 0.37
N PRO A 45 -47.74 -11.40 -0.16
CA PRO A 45 -47.59 -10.21 -0.98
C PRO A 45 -47.21 -8.98 -0.14
N MET A 46 -46.54 -8.05 -0.78
CA MET A 46 -46.17 -6.74 -0.24
C MET A 46 -47.41 -5.86 -0.09
N ARG A 47 -47.62 -5.27 1.10
CA ARG A 47 -48.75 -4.34 1.35
C ARG A 47 -48.29 -2.93 1.70
N GLY A 48 -47.14 -2.79 2.32
CA GLY A 48 -46.56 -1.52 2.70
C GLY A 48 -45.05 -1.61 2.81
N THR A 49 -44.49 -0.93 3.80
CA THR A 49 -43.07 -1.04 4.15
C THR A 49 -42.75 -2.39 4.78
N LEU A 50 -41.47 -2.78 4.80
CA LEU A 50 -41.02 -4.00 5.48
C LEU A 50 -41.44 -4.02 6.95
N GLU A 51 -41.33 -2.88 7.63
CA GLU A 51 -41.73 -2.75 9.04
C GLU A 51 -43.23 -3.01 9.24
N GLU A 52 -44.10 -2.47 8.38
CA GLU A 52 -45.53 -2.75 8.46
C GLU A 52 -45.85 -4.21 8.11
N ASP A 53 -45.17 -4.76 7.11
CA ASP A 53 -45.39 -6.13 6.66
C ASP A 53 -44.90 -7.17 7.69
N LEU A 54 -43.89 -6.86 8.50
CA LEU A 54 -43.42 -7.73 9.59
C LEU A 54 -44.53 -8.06 10.59
N LEU A 55 -45.50 -7.16 10.81
CA LEU A 55 -46.65 -7.42 11.69
C LEU A 55 -47.51 -8.60 11.21
N GLN A 56 -47.51 -8.89 9.90
CA GLN A 56 -48.25 -10.03 9.33
C GLN A 56 -47.68 -11.38 9.81
N LEU A 57 -46.37 -11.44 10.10
CA LEU A 57 -45.69 -12.63 10.60
C LEU A 57 -46.12 -13.03 12.02
N GLY A 58 -46.84 -12.16 12.74
CA GLY A 58 -47.37 -12.44 14.06
C GLY A 58 -48.47 -13.52 14.08
N SER A 59 -49.08 -13.83 12.93
CA SER A 59 -50.15 -14.82 12.84
C SER A 59 -49.68 -16.28 13.00
N ASP A 60 -50.48 -17.10 13.69
CA ASP A 60 -50.22 -18.54 13.89
C ASP A 60 -50.25 -19.37 12.60
N GLU A 61 -50.87 -18.85 11.55
CA GLU A 61 -50.93 -19.50 10.24
C GLU A 61 -49.58 -19.42 9.51
N ILE A 62 -48.86 -18.30 9.67
CA ILE A 62 -47.58 -18.08 9.00
C ILE A 62 -46.45 -18.71 9.81
N ILE A 63 -46.37 -18.39 11.10
CA ILE A 63 -45.32 -18.85 12.00
C ILE A 63 -45.96 -19.68 13.10
N GLN A 64 -45.33 -20.79 13.45
CA GLN A 64 -45.81 -21.72 14.48
C GLN A 64 -44.80 -21.76 15.62
N ASP A 65 -45.27 -21.69 16.87
CA ASP A 65 -44.38 -21.53 18.05
C ASP A 65 -43.37 -22.65 18.24
N ASN A 66 -43.66 -23.86 17.75
CA ASN A 66 -42.84 -25.05 17.99
C ASN A 66 -42.15 -25.58 16.73
N THR A 67 -42.28 -24.89 15.59
CA THR A 67 -41.78 -25.36 14.30
C THR A 67 -40.80 -24.35 13.72
N PRO A 68 -39.52 -24.72 13.49
CA PRO A 68 -38.58 -23.85 12.80
C PRO A 68 -39.00 -23.60 11.35
N THR A 69 -38.71 -22.40 10.85
CA THR A 69 -38.93 -22.03 9.44
C THR A 69 -37.88 -21.02 9.00
N TYR A 70 -37.59 -20.96 7.70
CA TYR A 70 -36.90 -19.81 7.14
C TYR A 70 -37.91 -18.87 6.48
N LEU A 71 -37.64 -17.58 6.52
CA LEU A 71 -38.40 -16.57 5.78
C LEU A 71 -37.42 -15.75 4.95
N LEU A 72 -37.69 -15.61 3.67
CA LEU A 72 -36.94 -14.72 2.77
C LEU A 72 -37.78 -13.46 2.61
N ALA A 73 -37.28 -12.34 3.15
CA ALA A 73 -37.97 -11.05 3.15
C ALA A 73 -37.33 -10.12 2.13
N LYS A 74 -38.11 -9.54 1.22
CA LYS A 74 -37.62 -8.52 0.29
C LYS A 74 -37.41 -7.19 1.04
N LEU A 75 -36.30 -6.50 0.83
CA LEU A 75 -36.04 -5.17 1.40
C LEU A 75 -36.66 -4.06 0.55
N ASP A 76 -36.98 -2.93 1.18
CA ASP A 76 -37.52 -1.74 0.49
C ASP A 76 -36.43 -0.97 -0.27
N ASP A 77 -35.28 -0.78 0.37
CA ASP A 77 -34.14 -0.05 -0.18
C ASP A 77 -32.80 -0.71 0.25
N PRO A 78 -31.97 -1.16 -0.71
CA PRO A 78 -32.25 -1.23 -2.14
C PRO A 78 -33.26 -2.36 -2.47
N PRO A 79 -34.20 -2.15 -3.41
CA PRO A 79 -35.31 -3.09 -3.69
C PRO A 79 -34.90 -4.42 -4.34
N ALA A 80 -33.61 -4.59 -4.61
CA ALA A 80 -33.02 -5.82 -5.14
C ALA A 80 -32.49 -6.75 -4.03
N GLU A 81 -32.32 -6.23 -2.81
CA GLU A 81 -31.77 -6.97 -1.69
C GLU A 81 -32.84 -7.70 -0.88
N TRP A 82 -32.39 -8.77 -0.23
CA TRP A 82 -33.20 -9.64 0.59
C TRP A 82 -32.60 -9.77 2.00
N LEU A 83 -33.48 -9.95 2.96
CA LEU A 83 -33.20 -10.32 4.34
C LEU A 83 -33.60 -11.77 4.53
N VAL A 84 -32.71 -12.58 5.10
CA VAL A 84 -33.06 -13.94 5.52
C VAL A 84 -33.34 -13.98 7.02
N ILE A 85 -34.51 -14.49 7.39
CA ILE A 85 -34.90 -14.67 8.78
C ILE A 85 -34.89 -16.15 9.10
N TYR A 86 -34.06 -16.53 10.07
CA TYR A 86 -33.95 -17.87 10.62
C TYR A 86 -34.80 -17.96 11.88
N TYR A 87 -36.07 -18.36 11.74
CA TYR A 87 -36.93 -18.59 12.89
C TYR A 87 -36.71 -20.02 13.40
N VAL A 88 -36.06 -20.14 14.55
CA VAL A 88 -35.76 -21.43 15.19
C VAL A 88 -36.14 -21.31 16.67
N PRO A 89 -37.40 -21.61 17.03
CA PRO A 89 -37.87 -21.37 18.39
C PRO A 89 -37.24 -22.36 19.38
N ASP A 90 -37.02 -21.92 20.61
CA ASP A 90 -36.35 -22.75 21.62
C ASP A 90 -37.17 -23.99 22.01
N THR A 91 -38.49 -23.90 21.88
CA THR A 91 -39.46 -24.97 22.11
C THR A 91 -39.46 -26.04 21.01
N ALA A 92 -38.85 -25.77 19.85
CA ALA A 92 -38.73 -26.77 18.78
C ALA A 92 -37.87 -27.96 19.20
N LYS A 93 -38.14 -29.12 18.58
CA LYS A 93 -37.39 -30.35 18.84
C LYS A 93 -35.92 -30.18 18.43
N VAL A 94 -35.01 -30.73 19.24
CA VAL A 94 -33.55 -30.62 19.01
C VAL A 94 -33.15 -31.06 17.60
N ARG A 95 -33.73 -32.17 17.09
CA ARG A 95 -33.46 -32.65 15.73
C ARG A 95 -33.77 -31.60 14.66
N GLU A 96 -34.92 -30.92 14.77
CA GLU A 96 -35.33 -29.89 13.83
C GLU A 96 -34.44 -28.65 13.95
N LYS A 97 -34.11 -28.22 15.17
CA LYS A 97 -33.17 -27.11 15.39
C LYS A 97 -31.81 -27.37 14.72
N MET A 98 -31.29 -28.59 14.85
CA MET A 98 -30.02 -28.98 14.22
C MET A 98 -30.14 -29.05 12.70
N LEU A 99 -31.26 -29.52 12.16
CA LEU A 99 -31.51 -29.60 10.71
C LEU A 99 -31.58 -28.21 10.07
N TYR A 100 -32.32 -27.30 10.69
CA TYR A 100 -32.43 -25.90 10.25
C TYR A 100 -31.16 -25.08 10.56
N ALA A 101 -30.31 -25.49 11.50
CA ALA A 101 -29.01 -24.85 11.68
C ALA A 101 -28.01 -25.27 10.58
N SER A 102 -27.97 -26.56 10.25
CA SER A 102 -27.02 -27.16 9.29
C SER A 102 -27.38 -26.94 7.81
N SER A 103 -28.62 -26.53 7.50
CA SER A 103 -29.08 -26.31 6.12
C SER A 103 -29.00 -24.85 5.64
N ARG A 104 -28.63 -23.89 6.53
CA ARG A 104 -28.61 -22.44 6.22
C ARG A 104 -27.71 -22.09 5.05
N ALA A 105 -26.50 -22.63 5.05
CA ALA A 105 -25.51 -22.37 4.01
C ALA A 105 -25.95 -22.93 2.65
N SER A 106 -26.62 -24.10 2.64
CA SER A 106 -27.14 -24.70 1.41
C SER A 106 -28.26 -23.85 0.79
N LEU A 107 -29.16 -23.31 1.62
CA LEU A 107 -30.22 -22.41 1.17
C LEU A 107 -29.65 -21.17 0.47
N LEU A 108 -28.78 -20.42 1.15
CA LEU A 108 -28.19 -19.19 0.61
C LEU A 108 -27.33 -19.46 -0.62
N LYS A 109 -26.53 -20.53 -0.60
CA LYS A 109 -25.68 -20.89 -1.74
C LYS A 109 -26.51 -21.23 -2.99
N SER A 110 -27.62 -21.93 -2.81
CA SER A 110 -28.46 -22.39 -3.94
C SER A 110 -29.30 -21.25 -4.52
N LEU A 111 -29.78 -20.33 -3.68
CA LEU A 111 -30.59 -19.18 -4.11
C LEU A 111 -29.76 -17.96 -4.54
N GLY A 112 -28.46 -17.95 -4.23
CA GLY A 112 -27.54 -16.85 -4.55
C GLY A 112 -27.26 -15.97 -3.35
N SER A 113 -26.15 -16.23 -2.65
CA SER A 113 -25.81 -15.56 -1.39
C SER A 113 -25.62 -14.05 -1.51
N SER A 114 -25.32 -13.54 -2.70
CA SER A 114 -25.13 -12.10 -2.97
C SER A 114 -26.43 -11.29 -2.93
N LEU A 115 -27.59 -11.95 -3.05
CA LEU A 115 -28.89 -11.27 -2.98
C LEU A 115 -29.30 -10.96 -1.53
N PHE A 116 -28.69 -11.64 -0.56
CA PHE A 116 -29.00 -11.49 0.84
C PHE A 116 -27.99 -10.55 1.51
N SER A 117 -28.42 -9.34 1.87
CA SER A 117 -27.54 -8.33 2.49
C SER A 117 -27.56 -8.37 4.01
N ASP A 118 -28.65 -8.87 4.60
CA ASP A 118 -28.83 -8.97 6.04
C ASP A 118 -29.44 -10.32 6.44
N SER A 119 -29.23 -10.71 7.70
CA SER A 119 -29.78 -11.93 8.27
C SER A 119 -30.16 -11.75 9.74
N ILE A 120 -31.32 -12.29 10.12
CA ILE A 120 -31.83 -12.27 11.50
C ILE A 120 -31.99 -13.69 12.02
N PHE A 121 -31.57 -13.92 13.27
CA PHE A 121 -31.85 -15.14 14.00
C PHE A 121 -32.94 -14.85 15.03
N ALA A 122 -34.09 -15.49 14.88
CA ALA A 122 -35.24 -15.32 15.76
C ALA A 122 -35.48 -16.63 16.53
N THR A 123 -35.58 -16.56 17.85
CA THR A 123 -35.91 -17.70 18.72
C THR A 123 -37.31 -17.58 19.33
N SER A 124 -37.97 -16.44 19.13
CA SER A 124 -39.32 -16.17 19.56
C SER A 124 -40.05 -15.29 18.54
N ARG A 125 -41.38 -15.17 18.66
CA ARG A 125 -42.13 -14.21 17.83
C ARG A 125 -41.83 -12.77 18.16
N GLY A 126 -41.39 -12.48 19.39
CA GLY A 126 -40.97 -11.14 19.80
C GLY A 126 -39.86 -10.58 18.91
N ASP A 127 -39.02 -11.46 18.38
CA ASP A 127 -37.88 -11.11 17.51
C ASP A 127 -38.30 -10.76 16.07
N LEU A 128 -39.57 -11.01 15.71
CA LEU A 128 -40.12 -10.80 14.36
C LEU A 128 -41.01 -9.56 14.28
N THR A 129 -40.89 -8.68 15.27
CA THR A 129 -41.64 -7.43 15.34
C THR A 129 -40.88 -6.28 14.68
N PRO A 130 -41.57 -5.18 14.29
CA PRO A 130 -40.90 -4.01 13.73
C PRO A 130 -39.90 -3.39 14.72
N GLU A 131 -40.24 -3.41 16.02
CA GLU A 131 -39.36 -2.92 17.09
C GLU A 131 -38.08 -3.76 17.21
N ALA A 132 -38.19 -5.10 17.11
CA ALA A 132 -37.05 -5.99 17.11
C ALA A 132 -36.16 -5.80 15.87
N TYR A 133 -36.76 -5.60 14.70
CA TYR A 133 -36.01 -5.28 13.49
C TYR A 133 -35.26 -3.94 13.60
N ALA A 134 -35.91 -2.91 14.14
CA ALA A 134 -35.27 -1.63 14.41
C ALA A 134 -34.15 -1.75 15.45
N ALA A 135 -34.29 -2.63 16.46
CA ALA A 135 -33.23 -2.94 17.40
C ALA A 135 -32.04 -3.65 16.73
N HIS A 136 -32.30 -4.62 15.84
CA HIS A 136 -31.28 -5.30 15.04
C HIS A 136 -30.49 -4.30 14.18
N ARG A 137 -31.18 -3.42 13.44
CA ARG A 137 -30.53 -2.38 12.64
C ARG A 137 -29.67 -1.43 13.48
N ARG A 138 -30.14 -1.05 14.66
CA ARG A 138 -29.36 -0.23 15.61
C ARG A 138 -28.11 -0.97 16.09
N HIS A 139 -28.19 -2.28 16.32
CA HIS A 139 -27.04 -3.09 16.73
C HIS A 139 -26.01 -3.25 15.61
N VAL A 140 -26.46 -3.54 14.38
CA VAL A 140 -25.56 -3.68 13.21
C VAL A 140 -24.82 -2.37 12.91
N ASN A 141 -25.49 -1.22 13.08
CA ASN A 141 -24.91 0.10 12.87
C ASN A 141 -24.15 0.64 14.10
N ALA A 142 -24.22 -0.03 15.24
CA ALA A 142 -23.50 0.39 16.44
C ALA A 142 -21.98 0.24 16.22
N PRO A 143 -21.15 1.08 16.87
CA PRO A 143 -19.72 0.89 16.84
C PRO A 143 -19.37 -0.50 17.38
N LYS A 144 -18.49 -1.21 16.66
CA LYS A 144 -18.03 -2.53 17.08
C LYS A 144 -17.38 -2.40 18.47
N PRO A 145 -17.66 -3.31 19.41
CA PRO A 145 -16.99 -3.30 20.70
C PRO A 145 -15.49 -3.53 20.47
N LEU A 146 -14.68 -2.56 20.88
CA LEU A 146 -13.21 -2.65 20.84
C LEU A 146 -12.69 -2.88 22.25
N SER A 147 -11.65 -3.70 22.37
CA SER A 147 -10.87 -3.80 23.60
C SER A 147 -10.04 -2.52 23.83
N ALA A 148 -9.61 -2.29 25.07
CA ALA A 148 -8.78 -1.13 25.40
C ALA A 148 -7.49 -1.06 24.55
N SER A 149 -6.85 -2.19 24.32
CA SER A 149 -5.63 -2.27 23.49
C SER A 149 -5.89 -2.00 22.00
N GLU A 150 -7.03 -2.43 21.47
CA GLU A 150 -7.43 -2.11 20.09
C GLU A 150 -7.75 -0.63 19.93
N GLN A 151 -8.37 0.00 20.93
CA GLN A 151 -8.63 1.43 20.96
C GLN A 151 -7.31 2.23 20.96
N GLU A 152 -6.36 1.89 21.84
CA GLU A 152 -5.03 2.52 21.88
C GLU A 152 -4.30 2.42 20.53
N THR A 153 -4.35 1.24 19.89
CA THR A 153 -3.72 1.03 18.59
C THR A 153 -4.41 1.85 17.49
N ALA A 154 -5.73 1.97 17.53
CA ALA A 154 -6.49 2.79 16.59
C ALA A 154 -6.18 4.28 16.77
N ASP A 155 -6.08 4.74 18.02
CA ASP A 155 -5.76 6.12 18.37
C ASP A 155 -4.32 6.48 17.95
N ALA A 156 -3.35 5.58 18.17
CA ALA A 156 -1.97 5.76 17.70
C ALA A 156 -1.90 5.87 16.17
N ARG A 157 -2.60 4.99 15.43
CA ARG A 157 -2.66 5.05 13.96
C ARG A 157 -3.37 6.32 13.47
N ALA A 158 -4.37 6.82 14.19
CA ALA A 158 -5.03 8.07 13.87
C ALA A 158 -4.10 9.27 14.09
N ALA A 159 -3.37 9.29 15.21
CA ALA A 159 -2.36 10.31 15.51
C ALA A 159 -1.22 10.30 14.49
N GLU A 160 -0.72 9.12 14.09
CA GLU A 160 0.28 8.98 13.02
C GLU A 160 -0.24 9.52 11.68
N ARG A 161 -1.50 9.26 11.33
CA ARG A 161 -2.11 9.80 10.11
C ARG A 161 -2.27 11.32 10.18
N GLN A 162 -2.55 11.88 11.35
CA GLN A 162 -2.61 13.34 11.54
C GLN A 162 -1.21 13.97 11.48
N ALA A 163 -0.22 13.37 12.16
CA ALA A 163 1.17 13.82 12.15
C ALA A 163 1.81 13.69 10.76
N GLY A 164 1.57 12.57 10.08
CA GLY A 164 1.96 12.35 8.67
C GLY A 164 1.07 13.09 7.67
N GLY A 165 -0.09 13.59 8.10
CA GLY A 165 -1.08 14.31 7.29
C GLY A 165 -0.66 15.73 6.92
N LEU A 166 0.29 16.33 7.64
CA LEU A 166 1.00 17.52 7.17
C LEU A 166 1.96 17.22 6.00
N SER A 167 2.24 15.95 5.68
CA SER A 167 3.10 15.54 4.56
C SER A 167 2.31 14.98 3.37
N ALA A 168 1.08 14.49 3.56
CA ALA A 168 0.30 13.85 2.49
C ALA A 168 -0.44 14.81 1.54
N TYR A 169 -0.62 16.10 1.90
CA TYR A 169 -1.27 17.09 1.02
C TYR A 169 -0.36 18.25 0.58
N GLN A 170 0.91 18.28 1.03
CA GLN A 170 1.85 19.30 0.58
C GLN A 170 2.83 18.69 -0.42
N GLY A 171 2.43 18.74 -1.69
CA GLY A 171 3.27 18.30 -2.80
C GLY A 171 4.71 18.81 -2.66
N SER A 172 5.66 17.87 -2.71
CA SER A 172 7.04 18.06 -3.15
C SER A 172 7.78 19.32 -2.67
N ARG A 173 7.54 19.82 -1.47
CA ARG A 173 8.31 20.95 -0.92
C ARG A 173 8.79 20.65 0.49
N SER A 174 10.08 20.32 0.51
CA SER A 174 10.93 20.05 1.66
C SER A 174 10.63 18.72 2.35
N ARG A 175 11.41 17.69 2.00
CA ARG A 175 11.77 16.65 2.95
C ARG A 175 12.49 17.37 4.09
N THR A 176 11.75 17.86 5.08
CA THR A 176 12.36 18.25 6.34
C THR A 176 12.93 16.97 6.91
N SER A 177 14.24 16.78 6.73
CA SER A 177 14.94 15.77 7.49
C SER A 177 14.59 16.02 8.95
N PRO A 178 14.14 15.02 9.72
CA PRO A 178 13.92 15.17 11.16
C PRO A 178 15.22 15.53 11.91
N ILE A 179 16.36 15.52 11.21
CA ILE A 179 17.64 16.06 11.68
C ILE A 179 17.56 17.60 11.56
N GLY A 180 17.07 18.24 12.63
CA GLY A 180 16.78 19.67 12.71
C GLY A 180 17.97 20.63 12.71
N GLN A 181 19.20 20.16 12.49
CA GLN A 181 20.39 21.02 12.40
C GLN A 181 21.44 20.34 11.50
N THR A 182 21.75 20.96 10.36
CA THR A 182 23.02 20.71 9.66
C THR A 182 24.15 21.14 10.58
N ILE A 183 25.00 20.20 10.98
CA ILE A 183 26.26 20.52 11.67
C ILE A 183 27.09 21.36 10.69
N GLY A 184 27.29 22.63 11.00
CA GLY A 184 28.19 23.49 10.23
C GLY A 184 29.63 23.04 10.48
N MET A 185 30.37 22.74 9.42
CA MET A 185 31.80 22.42 9.51
C MET A 185 32.62 23.60 9.02
N ALA A 186 33.62 24.01 9.79
CA ALA A 186 34.57 25.02 9.37
C ALA A 186 35.46 24.47 8.25
N TRP A 187 35.84 25.32 7.30
CA TRP A 187 36.78 24.98 6.23
C TRP A 187 38.11 25.67 6.49
N ALA A 188 39.21 24.97 6.21
CA ALA A 188 40.52 25.60 6.17
C ALA A 188 40.61 26.58 4.98
N ALA A 189 41.39 27.65 5.12
CA ALA A 189 41.43 28.74 4.12
C ALA A 189 41.99 28.27 2.75
N ASP A 190 42.99 27.40 2.77
CA ASP A 190 43.61 26.80 1.58
C ASP A 190 42.64 25.89 0.79
N LEU A 191 41.68 25.29 1.49
CA LEU A 191 40.66 24.45 0.88
C LEU A 191 39.64 25.27 0.05
N GLU A 192 39.24 26.44 0.53
CA GLU A 192 38.32 27.30 -0.23
C GLU A 192 38.93 27.70 -1.58
N ASP A 193 40.21 28.04 -1.58
CA ASP A 193 40.94 28.42 -2.80
C ASP A 193 41.10 27.22 -3.74
N ALA A 194 41.39 26.03 -3.21
CA ALA A 194 41.45 24.81 -4.00
C ALA A 194 40.10 24.49 -4.68
N VAL A 195 38.97 24.61 -3.96
CA VAL A 195 37.65 24.36 -4.55
C VAL A 195 37.25 25.45 -5.54
N LYS A 196 37.56 26.74 -5.29
CA LYS A 196 37.33 27.81 -6.28
C LYS A 196 38.14 27.57 -7.56
N SER A 197 39.39 27.14 -7.44
CA SER A 197 40.24 26.84 -8.61
C SER A 197 39.67 25.73 -9.50
N LEU A 198 38.92 24.78 -8.92
CA LEU A 198 38.19 23.78 -9.69
C LEU A 198 37.10 24.40 -10.57
N GLY A 199 36.50 25.53 -10.20
CA GLY A 199 35.48 26.22 -10.99
C GLY A 199 36.03 26.93 -12.24
N GLU A 200 37.30 27.33 -12.20
CA GLU A 200 37.94 28.21 -13.21
C GLU A 200 38.89 27.48 -14.17
N GLY A 201 39.38 26.29 -13.79
CA GLY A 201 40.29 25.49 -14.62
C GLY A 201 39.65 24.86 -15.87
N ASP A 202 40.49 24.29 -16.74
CA ASP A 202 40.05 23.55 -17.93
C ASP A 202 40.39 22.04 -17.87
N GLU A 203 41.32 21.63 -17.01
CA GLU A 203 41.79 20.25 -16.92
C GLU A 203 40.98 19.39 -15.93
N SER A 204 41.11 18.07 -16.06
CA SER A 204 40.51 17.14 -15.09
C SER A 204 41.33 17.08 -13.81
N VAL A 205 40.74 17.50 -12.70
CA VAL A 205 41.42 17.65 -11.41
C VAL A 205 40.57 17.06 -10.29
N LEU A 206 41.22 16.29 -9.42
CA LEU A 206 40.65 15.70 -8.22
C LEU A 206 41.17 16.45 -6.99
N VAL A 207 40.25 16.92 -6.15
CA VAL A 207 40.55 17.51 -4.84
C VAL A 207 39.94 16.61 -3.77
N ILE A 208 40.77 16.09 -2.87
CA ILE A 208 40.36 15.22 -1.77
C ILE A 208 40.41 16.01 -0.46
N LEU A 209 39.37 15.85 0.34
CA LEU A 209 39.13 16.53 1.60
C LEU A 209 39.00 15.49 2.70
N THR A 210 39.56 15.81 3.86
CA THR A 210 39.39 15.05 5.08
C THR A 210 38.93 15.96 6.20
N ILE A 211 38.45 15.38 7.28
CA ILE A 211 38.06 16.09 8.50
C ILE A 211 39.14 15.83 9.53
N ASP A 212 39.76 16.90 10.03
CA ASP A 212 40.57 16.79 11.23
C ASP A 212 39.64 16.55 12.44
N MET A 213 39.73 15.35 12.99
CA MET A 213 38.86 14.90 14.08
C MET A 213 39.12 15.61 15.42
N ALA A 214 40.25 16.32 15.55
CA ALA A 214 40.55 17.10 16.76
C ALA A 214 39.93 18.50 16.71
N SER A 215 39.97 19.16 15.54
CA SER A 215 39.48 20.52 15.34
C SER A 215 38.11 20.60 14.66
N GLU A 216 37.54 19.46 14.25
CA GLU A 216 36.28 19.33 13.50
C GLU A 216 36.22 20.24 12.26
N THR A 217 37.39 20.44 11.64
CA THR A 217 37.58 21.31 10.48
C THR A 217 37.83 20.48 9.23
N VAL A 218 37.22 20.86 8.12
CA VAL A 218 37.47 20.24 6.80
C VAL A 218 38.78 20.80 6.25
N VAL A 219 39.72 19.91 5.97
CA VAL A 219 41.07 20.23 5.51
C VAL A 219 41.34 19.60 4.14
N LEU A 220 42.20 20.26 3.36
CA LEU A 220 42.68 19.75 2.08
C LEU A 220 43.64 18.58 2.32
N HIS A 221 43.34 17.40 1.77
CA HIS A 221 44.26 16.26 1.79
C HIS A 221 45.20 16.30 0.58
N SER A 222 44.65 16.41 -0.62
CA SER A 222 45.46 16.38 -1.85
C SER A 222 44.73 16.98 -3.04
N THR A 223 45.51 17.50 -3.99
CA THR A 223 45.04 17.96 -5.29
C THR A 223 45.89 17.33 -6.38
N SER A 224 45.27 16.64 -7.34
CA SER A 224 45.99 15.97 -8.43
C SER A 224 45.22 16.03 -9.74
N ALA A 225 45.94 16.21 -10.85
CA ALA A 225 45.39 15.98 -12.18
C ALA A 225 45.14 14.48 -12.35
N THR A 226 43.89 14.08 -12.54
CA THR A 226 43.46 12.67 -12.45
C THR A 226 42.45 12.38 -13.55
N LYS A 227 42.59 11.23 -14.22
CA LYS A 227 41.58 10.76 -15.20
C LYS A 227 40.43 10.07 -14.49
N ALA A 228 39.27 9.98 -15.14
CA ALA A 228 38.08 9.38 -14.53
C ALA A 228 38.28 7.94 -14.03
N ASP A 229 39.00 7.11 -14.79
CA ASP A 229 39.31 5.72 -14.39
C ASP A 229 40.29 5.61 -13.22
N GLU A 230 41.03 6.68 -12.93
CA GLU A 230 42.03 6.72 -11.85
C GLU A 230 41.44 7.28 -10.55
N VAL A 231 40.22 7.85 -10.58
CA VAL A 231 39.58 8.47 -9.41
C VAL A 231 39.40 7.45 -8.28
N GLY A 232 38.85 6.27 -8.57
CA GLY A 232 38.63 5.24 -7.56
C GLY A 232 39.91 4.76 -6.87
N ALA A 233 41.03 4.74 -7.60
CA ALA A 233 42.34 4.37 -7.05
C ALA A 233 43.02 5.48 -6.25
N ALA A 234 42.68 6.75 -6.52
CA ALA A 234 43.22 7.91 -5.81
C ALA A 234 42.53 8.16 -4.45
N LEU A 235 41.33 7.63 -4.25
CA LEU A 235 40.57 7.78 -3.00
C LEU A 235 41.13 6.84 -1.91
N PRO A 236 41.25 7.32 -0.65
CA PRO A 236 41.61 6.47 0.49
C PRO A 236 40.72 5.23 0.63
N SER A 237 41.35 4.08 0.84
CA SER A 237 40.68 2.77 1.03
C SER A 237 40.43 2.41 2.50
N ASP A 238 41.07 3.13 3.40
CA ASP A 238 41.13 2.85 4.84
C ASP A 238 40.41 3.89 5.70
N ASP A 239 40.23 5.13 5.21
CA ASP A 239 39.49 6.18 5.90
C ASP A 239 38.45 6.87 4.99
N ALA A 240 37.49 7.54 5.62
CA ALA A 240 36.47 8.31 4.93
C ALA A 240 37.03 9.63 4.38
N CYS A 241 36.55 10.06 3.23
CA CYS A 241 36.91 11.33 2.63
C CYS A 241 35.75 11.91 1.81
N TYR A 242 35.85 13.20 1.52
CA TYR A 242 35.11 13.80 0.42
C TYR A 242 36.05 14.09 -0.74
N ALA A 243 35.51 14.13 -1.94
CA ALA A 243 36.24 14.59 -3.10
C ALA A 243 35.38 15.45 -4.02
N PHE A 244 36.00 16.46 -4.61
CA PHE A 244 35.47 17.18 -5.76
C PHE A 244 36.30 16.79 -6.98
N PHE A 245 35.65 16.15 -7.94
CA PHE A 245 36.29 15.79 -9.20
C PHE A 245 35.75 16.69 -10.31
N ALA A 246 36.59 17.63 -10.77
CA ALA A 246 36.28 18.42 -11.95
C ALA A 246 36.61 17.58 -13.19
N TRP A 247 35.57 17.12 -13.88
CA TRP A 247 35.70 16.13 -14.94
C TRP A 247 35.41 16.72 -16.31
N LYS A 248 36.44 16.78 -17.16
CA LYS A 248 36.30 17.15 -18.57
C LYS A 248 35.95 15.90 -19.40
N HIS A 249 34.66 15.60 -19.49
CA HIS A 249 34.14 14.42 -20.19
C HIS A 249 33.78 14.68 -21.66
N SER A 250 33.75 15.95 -22.07
CA SER A 250 33.52 16.36 -23.45
C SER A 250 34.38 17.59 -23.78
N PRO A 251 34.78 17.80 -25.06
CA PRO A 251 35.61 18.93 -25.46
C PRO A 251 35.05 20.31 -25.05
N SER A 252 33.74 20.43 -24.91
CA SER A 252 33.05 21.67 -24.56
C SER A 252 32.36 21.64 -23.20
N ARG A 253 32.50 20.56 -22.42
CA ARG A 253 31.79 20.40 -21.15
C ARG A 253 32.67 19.79 -20.07
N ARG A 254 32.72 20.52 -18.96
CA ARG A 254 33.40 20.15 -17.72
C ARG A 254 32.39 20.30 -16.60
N ASP A 255 32.30 19.30 -15.74
CA ASP A 255 31.34 19.26 -14.63
C ASP A 255 32.08 18.88 -13.35
N ILE A 256 31.73 19.49 -12.22
CA ILE A 256 32.30 19.13 -10.90
C ILE A 256 31.36 18.11 -10.25
N VAL A 257 31.92 16.99 -9.82
CA VAL A 257 31.21 15.90 -9.16
C VAL A 257 31.62 15.85 -7.70
N PHE A 258 30.63 15.85 -6.80
CA PHE A 258 30.88 15.64 -5.38
C PHE A 258 30.76 14.16 -5.02
N ILE A 259 31.81 13.63 -4.41
CA ILE A 259 31.95 12.22 -4.05
C ILE A 259 32.18 12.15 -2.54
N TYR A 260 31.43 11.29 -1.87
CA TYR A 260 31.68 10.87 -0.49
C TYR A 260 32.08 9.41 -0.50
N SER A 261 33.32 9.14 -0.10
CA SER A 261 33.85 7.78 0.03
C SER A 261 33.94 7.43 1.50
N CYS A 262 33.29 6.35 1.90
CA CYS A 262 33.27 5.89 3.28
C CYS A 262 33.45 4.37 3.34
N PRO A 263 34.70 3.89 3.26
CA PRO A 263 35.01 2.47 3.40
C PRO A 263 34.46 1.88 4.70
N SER A 264 33.97 0.64 4.65
CA SER A 264 33.44 -0.05 5.84
C SER A 264 34.51 -0.30 6.93
N SER A 265 35.78 -0.28 6.54
CA SER A 265 36.97 -0.36 7.40
C SER A 265 37.17 0.88 8.28
N CYS A 266 36.61 2.03 7.90
CA CYS A 266 36.73 3.29 8.62
C CYS A 266 36.08 3.22 10.02
N PRO A 267 36.67 3.81 11.09
CA PRO A 267 36.09 3.81 12.43
C PRO A 267 34.66 4.41 12.51
N VAL A 268 33.80 3.87 13.38
CA VAL A 268 32.39 4.33 13.53
C VAL A 268 32.28 5.84 13.73
N LYS A 269 33.17 6.42 14.56
CA LYS A 269 33.19 7.87 14.82
C LYS A 269 33.40 8.68 13.53
N HIS A 270 34.35 8.26 12.70
CA HIS A 270 34.62 8.91 11.41
C HIS A 270 33.39 8.78 10.51
N ARG A 271 32.87 7.56 10.32
CA ARG A 271 31.67 7.35 9.48
C ARG A 271 30.48 8.23 9.90
N MET A 272 30.24 8.40 11.20
CA MET A 272 29.20 9.29 11.72
C MET A 272 29.49 10.76 11.42
N VAL A 273 30.72 11.24 11.66
CA VAL A 273 31.09 12.64 11.45
C VAL A 273 31.03 13.01 9.96
N TYR A 274 31.58 12.16 9.08
CA TYR A 274 31.52 12.39 7.64
C TYR A 274 30.08 12.26 7.09
N ALA A 275 29.27 11.28 7.54
CA ALA A 275 27.87 11.23 7.11
C ALA A 275 27.07 12.48 7.54
N SER A 276 27.38 13.02 8.72
CA SER A 276 26.72 14.23 9.24
C SER A 276 27.15 15.51 8.51
N GLY A 277 28.42 15.58 8.13
CA GLY A 277 29.02 16.73 7.43
C GLY A 277 28.71 16.79 5.92
N PHE A 278 28.36 15.67 5.31
CA PHE A 278 28.16 15.51 3.86
C PHE A 278 27.34 16.63 3.22
N ASN A 279 26.18 16.93 3.79
CA ASN A 279 25.31 17.99 3.26
C ASN A 279 25.88 19.40 3.48
N ALA A 280 26.54 19.64 4.61
CA ALA A 280 27.15 20.95 4.91
C ALA A 280 28.31 21.25 3.95
N VAL A 281 29.18 20.28 3.70
CA VAL A 281 30.30 20.37 2.76
C VAL A 281 29.79 20.61 1.33
N PHE A 282 28.77 19.87 0.89
CA PHE A 282 28.17 20.09 -0.42
C PHE A 282 27.58 21.50 -0.58
N VAL A 283 26.84 21.99 0.41
CA VAL A 283 26.22 23.33 0.37
C VAL A 283 27.26 24.44 0.41
N ALA A 284 28.31 24.30 1.23
CA ALA A 284 29.43 25.23 1.25
C ALA A 284 30.12 25.31 -0.12
N ALA A 285 30.47 24.16 -0.71
CA ALA A 285 31.07 24.11 -2.04
C ALA A 285 30.17 24.68 -3.14
N LYS A 286 28.87 24.39 -3.09
CA LYS A 286 27.88 24.95 -4.02
C LYS A 286 27.83 26.48 -3.95
N THR A 287 28.00 27.04 -2.75
CA THR A 287 28.02 28.49 -2.55
C THR A 287 29.31 29.10 -3.08
N LEU A 288 30.47 28.45 -2.86
CA LEU A 288 31.76 28.91 -3.38
C LEU A 288 31.85 28.84 -4.91
N LEU A 289 31.26 27.81 -5.52
CA LEU A 289 31.25 27.59 -6.95
C LEU A 289 30.11 28.33 -7.68
N ALA A 290 29.28 29.08 -6.95
CA ALA A 290 28.17 29.83 -7.54
C ALA A 290 28.70 30.91 -8.52
N GLY A 291 28.36 30.78 -9.80
CA GLY A 291 28.81 31.70 -10.85
C GLY A 291 30.16 31.35 -11.49
N SER A 292 30.77 30.21 -11.12
CA SER A 292 31.97 29.69 -11.80
C SER A 292 31.65 29.14 -13.19
N LEU A 293 32.67 29.00 -14.04
CA LEU A 293 32.54 28.49 -15.41
C LEU A 293 32.14 27.01 -15.45
N THR A 294 32.55 26.24 -14.44
CA THR A 294 32.31 24.80 -14.33
C THR A 294 31.25 24.51 -13.26
N PRO A 295 30.05 24.03 -13.63
CA PRO A 295 28.98 23.83 -12.66
C PRO A 295 29.21 22.61 -11.76
N LEU A 296 28.79 22.73 -10.49
CA LEU A 296 28.69 21.61 -9.55
C LEU A 296 27.41 20.81 -9.82
N GLN A 297 27.55 19.51 -10.03
CA GLN A 297 26.43 18.61 -10.28
C GLN A 297 25.52 18.48 -9.07
N SER A 298 24.21 18.39 -9.33
CA SER A 298 23.21 18.24 -8.26
C SER A 298 23.18 16.83 -7.69
N ARG A 299 23.56 15.82 -8.48
CA ARG A 299 23.71 14.43 -8.04
C ARG A 299 25.01 14.30 -7.25
N LYS A 300 24.89 13.72 -6.06
CA LYS A 300 26.00 13.45 -5.15
C LYS A 300 26.27 11.96 -5.18
N ILE A 301 27.53 11.58 -5.25
CA ILE A 301 27.94 10.19 -5.29
C ILE A 301 28.37 9.78 -3.89
N GLU A 302 27.84 8.67 -3.40
CA GLU A 302 28.22 8.05 -2.13
C GLU A 302 28.69 6.62 -2.42
N THR A 303 29.88 6.25 -1.94
CA THR A 303 30.41 4.89 -2.11
C THR A 303 31.00 4.37 -0.81
N SER A 304 30.83 3.07 -0.55
CA SER A 304 31.57 2.32 0.47
C SER A 304 32.82 1.63 -0.06
N THR A 305 33.00 1.66 -1.39
CA THR A 305 34.04 0.92 -2.10
C THR A 305 34.66 1.87 -3.13
N PRO A 306 35.78 2.54 -2.79
CA PRO A 306 36.36 3.54 -3.67
C PRO A 306 36.74 3.00 -5.06
N SER A 307 37.15 1.72 -5.14
CA SER A 307 37.52 1.06 -6.40
C SER A 307 36.39 0.93 -7.41
N ASP A 308 35.14 1.10 -6.98
CA ASP A 308 33.97 1.00 -7.88
C ASP A 308 33.75 2.29 -8.68
N ILE A 309 34.50 3.36 -8.36
CA ILE A 309 34.44 4.63 -9.07
C ILE A 309 35.39 4.60 -10.28
N ASP A 310 34.82 4.29 -11.44
CA ASP A 310 35.45 4.41 -12.76
C ASP A 310 34.67 5.36 -13.68
N GLU A 311 35.15 5.55 -14.92
CA GLU A 311 34.48 6.42 -15.87
C GLU A 311 33.07 5.93 -16.25
N ALA A 312 32.87 4.61 -16.32
CA ALA A 312 31.58 4.02 -16.67
C ALA A 312 30.53 4.28 -15.57
N PHE A 313 30.92 4.10 -14.32
CA PHE A 313 30.12 4.38 -13.14
C PHE A 313 29.72 5.86 -13.10
N LEU A 314 30.68 6.77 -13.26
CA LEU A 314 30.41 8.21 -13.29
C LEU A 314 29.47 8.61 -14.43
N ARG A 315 29.62 8.02 -15.63
CA ARG A 315 28.67 8.24 -16.74
C ARG A 315 27.27 7.77 -16.42
N SER A 316 27.14 6.59 -15.80
CA SER A 316 25.83 6.05 -15.43
C SER A 316 25.15 6.85 -14.32
N GLU A 317 25.90 7.27 -13.30
CA GLU A 317 25.36 8.03 -12.18
C GLU A 317 24.95 9.45 -12.59
N LEU A 318 25.68 10.06 -13.53
CA LEU A 318 25.38 11.42 -13.98
C LEU A 318 24.43 11.47 -15.19
N ASP A 319 23.88 10.32 -15.59
CA ASP A 319 23.01 10.17 -16.77
C ASP A 319 23.67 10.73 -18.05
N LEU A 320 25.00 10.63 -18.15
CA LEU A 320 25.81 11.13 -19.27
C LEU A 320 26.02 10.08 -20.38
N LEU A 321 25.25 8.99 -20.35
CA LEU A 321 25.25 7.99 -21.42
C LEU A 321 24.74 8.63 -22.71
N THR A 322 25.67 9.09 -23.55
CA THR A 322 25.39 9.56 -24.90
C THR A 322 24.89 8.38 -25.72
N THR A 323 23.63 8.46 -26.17
CA THR A 323 23.15 7.76 -27.36
C THR A 323 24.02 8.24 -28.54
N SER A 324 25.06 7.51 -28.89
CA SER A 324 25.92 7.84 -30.03
C SER A 324 26.40 6.56 -30.68
N GLY A 325 25.65 6.19 -31.72
CA GLY A 325 25.94 5.09 -32.63
C GLY A 325 24.89 5.09 -33.73
N SER A 326 25.04 5.96 -34.74
CA SER A 326 24.42 5.72 -36.04
C SER A 326 25.16 4.54 -36.69
N GLY A 327 24.65 3.34 -36.42
CA GLY A 327 24.98 2.11 -37.13
C GLY A 327 23.69 1.38 -37.42
N THR A 328 23.49 1.04 -38.69
CA THR A 328 22.44 0.20 -39.30
C THR A 328 21.83 -0.85 -38.36
N PRO A 329 20.51 -1.14 -38.45
CA PRO A 329 19.84 -2.06 -37.53
C PRO A 329 20.25 -3.50 -37.86
N THR A 330 21.12 -4.07 -37.05
CA THR A 330 21.27 -5.52 -36.92
C THR A 330 21.24 -5.88 -35.44
N ASP A 331 20.04 -6.30 -35.03
CA ASP A 331 19.72 -7.29 -34.01
C ASP A 331 20.89 -7.72 -33.08
N SER A 332 20.87 -7.26 -31.83
CA SER A 332 21.23 -8.06 -30.63
C SER A 332 21.16 -7.21 -29.35
N THR A 333 20.02 -7.34 -28.66
CA THR A 333 19.89 -7.45 -27.20
C THR A 333 20.75 -6.52 -26.31
N GLY A 334 20.22 -5.32 -26.05
CA GLY A 334 20.58 -4.46 -24.91
C GLY A 334 19.41 -4.39 -23.92
N ASN A 335 19.72 -4.59 -22.65
CA ASN A 335 18.81 -4.63 -21.50
C ASN A 335 18.16 -3.26 -21.23
N ASP A 336 16.99 -3.03 -21.79
CA ASP A 336 15.98 -2.22 -21.11
C ASP A 336 15.31 -3.13 -20.08
N ASP A 337 15.60 -2.91 -18.79
CA ASP A 337 14.84 -3.48 -17.67
C ASP A 337 13.45 -2.79 -17.54
N GLU A 338 12.79 -2.53 -18.67
CA GLU A 338 11.34 -2.57 -18.68
C GLU A 338 10.97 -4.00 -18.26
N LYS A 339 10.35 -4.15 -17.09
CA LYS A 339 9.81 -5.44 -16.62
C LYS A 339 8.90 -6.01 -17.71
N LYS A 340 9.46 -6.84 -18.60
CA LYS A 340 8.71 -7.47 -19.70
C LYS A 340 7.60 -8.27 -19.05
N PRO A 341 6.33 -7.85 -19.18
CA PRO A 341 5.25 -8.57 -18.55
C PRO A 341 5.21 -9.97 -19.15
N PHE A 342 5.17 -10.98 -18.29
CA PHE A 342 5.00 -12.36 -18.76
C PHE A 342 3.76 -12.42 -19.66
N ALA A 343 3.90 -13.10 -20.80
CA ALA A 343 2.78 -13.25 -21.72
C ALA A 343 1.63 -13.97 -21.00
N ARG A 344 0.43 -13.38 -21.02
CA ARG A 344 -0.77 -14.04 -20.50
C ARG A 344 -0.98 -15.36 -21.29
N PRO A 345 -1.45 -16.45 -20.63
CA PRO A 345 -1.74 -17.70 -21.30
C PRO A 345 -2.64 -17.47 -22.51
N ARG A 346 -2.36 -18.16 -23.64
CA ARG A 346 -3.25 -18.13 -24.80
C ARG A 346 -4.63 -18.62 -24.34
N GLY A 347 -5.65 -17.76 -24.47
CA GLY A 347 -7.03 -18.09 -24.10
C GLY A 347 -7.53 -19.35 -24.84
N PRO A 348 -8.71 -19.87 -24.48
CA PRO A 348 -9.25 -21.11 -25.02
C PRO A 348 -9.20 -21.13 -26.56
N LYS A 349 -8.70 -22.23 -27.12
CA LYS A 349 -8.53 -22.40 -28.57
C LYS A 349 -9.91 -22.51 -29.25
N ARG A 350 -10.44 -21.35 -29.66
CA ARG A 350 -11.64 -21.12 -30.48
C ARG A 350 -12.98 -21.44 -29.81
N ARG A 351 -13.86 -20.45 -29.89
CA ARG A 351 -15.31 -20.61 -29.95
C ARG A 351 -15.71 -20.91 -31.40
#